data_AF-A0A959WCF0-F1
#
_entry.id   AF-A0A959WCF0-F1
#
_cell.length_a   1.000
_cell.length_b   1.000
_cell.length_c   1.000
_cell.angle_alpha   90.00
_cell.angle_beta   90.00
_cell.angle_gamma   90.00
#
_symmetry.space_group_name_H-M   'P 1'
#
loop_
_entity.id
_entity.type
_entity.pdbx_description
1 polymer ?
#
loop_
_entity_poly.entity_id
_entity_poly.type
_entity_poly.pdbx_seq_one_letter_code
_entity_poly.pdbx_strand_id
1 'polypeptide(L)' 'MSEPFAEMLTGGHPNSLGRTEEVVGIVVDDRTRLDELFACLESPDELVRMRAGDGLEKVCRQQEE' A
#
# COMPACT_ATOMS: atom_id res chain seq x y z
N MET A 1 9.16 8.02 13.79
CA MET A 1 8.88 8.28 12.37
C MET A 1 8.31 6.98 11.83
N SER A 2 7.15 7.03 11.18
CA SER A 2 6.57 5.85 10.54
C SER A 2 7.38 5.50 9.30
N GLU A 3 7.49 4.21 8.97
CA GLU A 3 8.15 3.73 7.75
C GLU A 3 7.35 4.18 6.51
N PRO A 4 8.00 4.71 5.45
CA PRO A 4 7.34 5.07 4.20
C PRO A 4 6.76 3.86 3.46
N PHE A 5 5.54 3.98 2.92
CA PHE A 5 4.93 2.87 2.18
C PHE A 5 5.71 2.44 0.94
N ALA A 6 6.43 3.36 0.29
CA ALA A 6 7.31 3.00 -0.82
C ALA A 6 8.40 1.98 -0.41
N GLU A 7 8.93 2.09 0.82
CA GLU A 7 9.91 1.15 1.36
C GLU A 7 9.25 -0.17 1.81
N MET A 8 8.02 -0.11 2.30
CA MET A 8 7.24 -1.31 2.66
C MET A 8 6.80 -2.12 1.43
N LEU A 9 6.52 -1.45 0.32
CA LEU A 9 5.98 -2.05 -0.91
C LEU A 9 7.06 -2.41 -1.94
N THR A 10 8.29 -1.93 -1.80
CA THR A 10 9.40 -2.26 -2.72
C THR A 10 10.06 -3.60 -2.37
N GLY A 11 10.78 -4.18 -3.34
CA GLY A 11 11.57 -5.39 -3.15
C GLY A 11 10.76 -6.67 -2.87
N GLY A 12 11.44 -7.68 -2.33
CA GLY A 12 10.85 -9.00 -2.09
C GLY A 12 10.71 -9.87 -3.34
N HIS A 13 10.03 -11.01 -3.20
CA HIS A 13 9.82 -11.92 -4.33
C HIS A 13 8.71 -11.38 -5.24
N PRO A 14 8.87 -11.35 -6.58
CA PRO A 14 7.89 -10.77 -7.51
C PRO A 14 6.48 -11.38 -7.38
N ASN A 15 6.40 -12.65 -6.99
CA ASN A 15 5.15 -13.39 -6.78
C ASN A 15 4.60 -13.33 -5.35
N SER A 16 5.09 -12.43 -4.50
CA SER A 16 4.47 -12.18 -3.19
C SER A 16 3.85 -10.78 -3.14
N LEU A 17 2.78 -10.66 -2.37
CA LEU A 17 2.17 -9.37 -2.01
C LEU A 17 3.04 -8.56 -1.04
N GLY A 18 4.27 -8.99 -0.73
CA GLY A 18 5.16 -8.28 0.19
C GLY A 18 4.47 -7.92 1.51
N ARG A 19 4.56 -6.65 1.89
CA ARG A 19 3.89 -6.07 3.07
C ARG A 19 2.59 -5.32 2.70
N THR A 20 1.97 -5.61 1.56
CA THR A 20 0.74 -4.90 1.14
C THR A 20 -0.39 -5.02 2.17
N GLU A 21 -0.63 -6.21 2.73
CA GLU A 21 -1.66 -6.40 3.77
C GLU A 21 -1.38 -5.56 5.03
N GLU A 22 -0.11 -5.39 5.38
CA GLU A 22 0.30 -4.55 6.51
C GLU A 22 0.03 -3.06 6.22
N VAL A 23 0.32 -2.60 5.00
CA VAL A 23 -0.01 -1.25 4.54
C VAL A 23 -1.52 -1.01 4.55
N VAL A 24 -2.32 -1.97 4.11
CA VAL A 24 -3.79 -1.90 4.19
C VAL A 24 -4.25 -1.74 5.63
N GLY A 25 -3.75 -2.56 6.55
CA GLY A 25 -4.08 -2.45 7.98
C GLY A 25 -3.74 -1.07 8.54
N ILE A 26 -2.56 -0.55 8.24
CA ILE A 26 -2.13 0.78 8.68
C ILE A 26 -3.08 1.88 8.16
N VAL A 27 -3.50 1.82 6.89
CA VAL A 27 -4.39 2.85 6.31
C VAL A 27 -5.82 2.71 6.84
N VAL A 28 -6.27 1.48 7.10
CA VAL A 28 -7.58 1.24 7.74
C VAL A 28 -7.60 1.85 9.15
N ASP A 29 -6.53 1.64 9.92
CA ASP A 29 -6.37 2.16 11.29
C ASP A 29 -6.09 3.67 11.34
N ASP A 30 -5.32 4.20 10.38
CA ASP A 30 -4.97 5.62 10.25
C ASP A 30 -5.19 6.13 8.83
N ARG A 31 -6.38 6.69 8.61
CA ARG A 31 -6.82 7.21 7.31
C ARG A 31 -6.02 8.42 6.83
N THR A 32 -5.28 9.09 7.70
CA THR A 32 -4.43 10.22 7.28
C THR A 32 -3.29 9.77 6.37
N ARG A 33 -2.96 8.47 6.38
CA ARG A 33 -1.94 7.87 5.51
C ARG A 33 -2.47 7.42 4.14
N LEU A 34 -3.76 7.58 3.85
CA LEU A 34 -4.31 7.22 2.53
C LEU A 34 -3.62 7.97 1.39
N ASP A 35 -3.32 9.26 1.60
CA ASP A 35 -2.63 10.09 0.60
C ASP A 35 -1.22 9.56 0.28
N GLU A 36 -0.54 8.99 1.28
CA GLU A 36 0.77 8.38 1.09
C GLU A 36 0.68 7.11 0.25
N LEU A 37 -0.32 6.27 0.49
CA LEU A 37 -0.57 5.07 -0.33
C LEU A 37 -0.94 5.45 -1.77
N PHE A 38 -1.74 6.51 -1.93
CA PHE A 38 -2.08 7.03 -3.25
C PHE A 38 -0.86 7.56 -4.00
N ALA A 39 0.05 8.27 -3.32
CA ALA A 39 1.29 8.76 -3.91
C ALA A 39 2.20 7.63 -4.43
N CYS A 40 2.13 6.42 -3.86
CA CYS A 40 2.89 5.26 -4.36
C CYS A 40 2.49 4.81 -5.78
N LEU A 41 1.32 5.23 -6.30
CA LEU A 41 0.94 4.98 -7.70
C LEU A 41 1.85 5.68 -8.70
N GLU A 42 2.56 6.74 -8.29
CA GLU A 42 3.51 7.48 -9.12
C GLU A 42 4.95 6.96 -8.98
N SER A 43 5.17 5.90 -8.19
CA SER A 43 6.49 5.34 -7.94
C SER A 43 7.19 4.87 -9.23
N PRO A 44 8.51 5.07 -9.38
CA PRO A 44 9.27 4.50 -10.49
C PRO A 44 9.34 2.96 -10.43
N ASP A 45 9.17 2.36 -9.24
CA ASP A 45 9.15 0.92 -9.04
C ASP A 45 7.78 0.33 -9.42
N GLU A 46 7.77 -0.55 -10.42
CA GLU A 46 6.55 -1.20 -10.92
C GLU A 46 5.86 -2.10 -9.89
N LEU A 47 6.63 -2.74 -9.00
CA LEU A 47 6.07 -3.57 -7.93
C LEU A 47 5.36 -2.69 -6.90
N VAL A 48 5.95 -1.53 -6.56
CA VAL A 48 5.33 -0.55 -5.66
C VAL A 48 4.00 -0.06 -6.25
N ARG A 49 3.96 0.30 -7.54
CA ARG A 49 2.71 0.75 -8.18
C ARG A 49 1.63 -0.32 -8.17
N MET A 50 1.98 -1.55 -8.56
CA MET A 50 1.03 -2.68 -8.59
C MET A 50 0.48 -2.98 -7.19
N ARG A 51 1.35 -3.04 -6.19
CA ARG A 51 0.97 -3.31 -4.80
C ARG A 51 0.21 -2.17 -4.15
N ALA A 52 0.51 -0.92 -4.48
CA ALA A 52 -0.26 0.25 -4.04
C ALA A 52 -1.70 0.20 -4.60
N GLY A 53 -1.85 -0.17 -5.88
CA GLY A 53 -3.17 -0.37 -6.50
C GLY A 53 -3.99 -1.46 -5.80
N ASP A 54 -3.40 -2.62 -5.56
CA ASP A 54 -4.03 -3.72 -4.78
C ASP A 54 -4.39 -3.28 -3.35
N GLY A 55 -3.49 -2.54 -2.69
CA GLY A 55 -3.73 -1.99 -1.36
C GLY A 55 -4.92 -1.01 -1.34
N LEU A 56 -5.00 -0.08 -2.29
CA LEU A 56 -6.11 0.87 -2.40
C LEU A 56 -7.44 0.15 -2.62
N GLU A 57 -7.48 -0.84 -3.51
CA GLU A 57 -8.66 -1.66 -3.74
C GLU A 57 -9.15 -2.31 -2.43
N LYS A 58 -8.24 -2.91 -1.67
CA LYS A 58 -8.55 -3.57 -0.39
C LYS A 58 -9.02 -2.59 0.68
N VAL A 59 -8.36 -1.44 0.82
CA VAL A 59 -8.78 -0.36 1.73
C VAL A 59 -10.20 0.09 1.42
N CYS A 60 -10.56 0.22 0.15
CA CYS A 60 -11.91 0.58 -0.27
C CYS A 60 -12.93 -0.54 0.02
N ARG A 61 -12.56 -1.81 -0.19
CA ARG A 61 -13.45 -2.96 0.08
C ARG A 61 -13.76 -3.11 1.59
N GLN A 62 -12.86 -2.71 2.47
CA GLN A 62 -13.11 -2.68 3.92
C GLN A 62 -14.18 -1.65 4.33
N GLN A 63 -14.65 -0.79 3.42
CA GLN A 63 -15.66 0.24 3.68
C GLN A 63 -17.10 -0.22 3.40
N GLU A 64 -17.32 -1.47 2.97
CA GLU A 64 -18.67 -2.02 2.78
C GLU A 64 -19.31 -2.39 4.13
N GLU A 65 -19.89 -1.39 4.83
CA GLU A 65 -20.84 -1.52 5.95
C GLU A 65 -22.05 -0.58 5.75
#